data_AF-A0A9N8M914-F1
#
_entry.id   AF-A0A9N8M914-F1
#
_cell.length_a   1.000
_cell.length_b   1.000
_cell.length_c   1.000
_cell.angle_alpha   90.00
_cell.angle_beta   90.00
_cell.angle_gamma   90.00
#
_symmetry.space_group_name_H-M   'P 1'
#
loop_
_entity.id
_entity.type
_entity.pdbx_description
1 polymer ?
#
loop_
_entity_poly.entity_id
_entity_poly.type
_entity_poly.pdbx_seq_one_letter_code
_entity_poly.pdbx_strand_id
1 'polypeptide(L)'
;HKELALQVTQDPDHKFDLAVSLDDFDTALEIAQTGPQTGSEPRWRTIGDKAIGRWNLSLAQECFEKAKDLNTLLLLGISAGDRTLLSRVATQALERGSTNIAFPSWLQLGELTRI
;
A
#
# COMPACT_ATOMS: atom_id res chain seq x y z
N HIS A 1 -0.81 -26.15 11.20
CA HIS A 1 -2.12 -26.41 10.55
C HIS A 1 -2.42 -25.43 9.41
N LYS A 2 -2.18 -24.12 9.55
CA LYS A 2 -2.40 -23.14 8.46
C LYS A 2 -1.54 -23.39 7.21
N GLU A 3 -0.27 -23.78 7.37
CA GLU A 3 0.62 -24.07 6.22
C GLU A 3 0.14 -25.27 5.39
N LEU A 4 -0.43 -26.31 6.02
CA LEU A 4 -1.06 -27.43 5.31
C LEU A 4 -2.33 -27.00 4.56
N ALA A 5 -3.12 -26.08 5.13
CA ALA A 5 -4.31 -25.55 4.45
C ALA A 5 -3.94 -24.77 3.17
N LEU A 6 -2.76 -24.13 3.14
CA LEU A 6 -2.27 -23.37 1.97
C LEU A 6 -1.97 -24.29 0.78
N GLN A 7 -1.55 -25.53 1.04
CA GLN A 7 -1.24 -26.52 0.01
C GLN A 7 -2.48 -27.22 -0.57
N VAL A 8 -3.60 -27.22 0.17
CA VAL A 8 -4.82 -27.93 -0.21
C VAL A 8 -5.88 -26.99 -0.79
N THR A 9 -5.86 -25.70 -0.43
CA THR A 9 -6.83 -24.73 -0.95
C THR A 9 -6.58 -24.42 -2.43
N GLN A 10 -7.59 -24.65 -3.27
CA GLN A 10 -7.58 -24.24 -4.69
C GLN A 10 -8.28 -22.89 -4.90
N ASP A 11 -8.96 -22.37 -3.88
CA ASP A 11 -9.64 -21.09 -3.95
C ASP A 11 -8.64 -19.93 -3.83
N PRO A 12 -8.55 -19.03 -4.83
CA PRO A 12 -7.58 -17.93 -4.82
C PRO A 12 -7.81 -16.87 -3.74
N ASP A 13 -9.05 -16.68 -3.27
CA ASP A 13 -9.36 -15.72 -2.20
C ASP A 13 -8.89 -16.27 -0.85
N HIS A 14 -9.26 -17.50 -0.52
CA HIS A 14 -8.77 -18.17 0.69
C HIS A 14 -7.26 -18.35 0.70
N LYS A 15 -6.65 -18.63 -0.47
CA LYS A 15 -5.19 -18.74 -0.59
C LYS A 15 -4.50 -17.40 -0.31
N PHE A 16 -5.06 -16.31 -0.80
CA PHE A 16 -4.57 -14.95 -0.53
C PHE A 16 -4.62 -14.62 0.97
N ASP A 17 -5.79 -14.78 1.60
CA ASP A 17 -5.97 -14.46 3.02
C ASP A 17 -5.01 -15.28 3.90
N LEU A 18 -4.83 -16.55 3.55
CA LEU A 18 -3.92 -17.44 4.26
C LEU A 18 -2.46 -17.02 4.08
N ALA A 19 -2.02 -16.70 2.86
CA ALA A 19 -0.67 -16.21 2.57
C ALA A 19 -0.36 -14.92 3.35
N VAL A 20 -1.27 -13.94 3.33
CA VAL A 20 -1.14 -12.71 4.13
C VAL A 20 -1.09 -13.02 5.62
N SER A 21 -1.89 -13.98 6.11
CA SER A 21 -1.90 -14.34 7.52
C SER A 21 -0.58 -14.97 7.99
N LEU A 22 0.14 -15.62 7.08
CA LEU A 22 1.42 -16.31 7.29
C LEU A 22 2.64 -15.43 6.98
N ASP A 23 2.43 -14.17 6.58
CA ASP A 23 3.49 -13.26 6.10
C ASP A 23 4.23 -13.79 4.85
N ASP A 24 3.59 -14.69 4.09
CA ASP A 24 4.07 -15.14 2.78
C ASP A 24 3.71 -14.10 1.72
N PHE A 25 4.48 -13.01 1.70
CA PHE A 25 4.24 -11.88 0.81
C PHE A 25 4.42 -12.25 -0.66
N ASP A 26 5.34 -13.14 -1.00
CA ASP A 26 5.59 -13.53 -2.39
C ASP A 26 4.34 -14.17 -3.00
N THR A 27 3.75 -15.16 -2.30
CA THR A 27 2.50 -15.79 -2.73
C THR A 27 1.33 -14.80 -2.75
N ALA A 28 1.22 -13.94 -1.73
CA ALA A 28 0.14 -12.95 -1.68
C ALA A 28 0.21 -11.94 -2.85
N LEU A 29 1.42 -11.49 -3.19
CA LEU A 29 1.69 -10.59 -4.31
C LEU A 29 1.40 -11.25 -5.64
N GLU A 30 1.86 -12.49 -5.85
CA GLU A 30 1.56 -13.27 -7.05
C GLU A 30 0.05 -13.37 -7.26
N ILE A 31 -0.71 -13.69 -6.21
CA ILE A 31 -2.17 -13.80 -6.27
C ILE A 31 -2.84 -12.44 -6.50
N ALA A 32 -2.31 -11.35 -5.95
CA ALA A 32 -2.82 -10.00 -6.20
C ALA A 32 -2.54 -9.48 -7.63
N GLN A 33 -1.52 -10.02 -8.29
CA GLN A 33 -1.09 -9.63 -9.65
C GLN A 33 -1.65 -10.52 -10.77
N THR A 34 -1.93 -11.79 -10.48
CA THR A 34 -2.32 -12.78 -11.49
C THR A 34 -3.69 -13.41 -11.24
N GLY A 35 -4.21 -13.28 -10.02
CA GLY A 35 -5.46 -13.92 -9.62
C GLY A 35 -6.72 -13.26 -10.20
N PRO A 36 -7.90 -13.80 -9.88
CA PRO A 36 -9.18 -13.31 -10.39
C PRO A 36 -9.48 -11.84 -10.05
N GLN A 37 -8.97 -11.37 -8.90
CA GLN A 37 -9.11 -10.00 -8.43
C GLN A 37 -7.85 -9.16 -8.67
N THR A 38 -7.17 -9.39 -9.79
CA THR A 38 -5.97 -8.63 -10.16
C THR A 38 -6.25 -7.14 -10.17
N GLY A 39 -5.37 -6.36 -9.55
CA GLY A 39 -5.53 -4.90 -9.46
C GLY A 39 -6.55 -4.43 -8.41
N SER A 40 -7.08 -5.33 -7.58
CA SER A 40 -7.97 -5.00 -6.46
C SER A 40 -7.26 -4.14 -5.41
N GLU A 41 -7.63 -2.86 -5.31
CA GLU A 41 -7.10 -1.92 -4.33
C GLU A 41 -7.19 -2.45 -2.87
N PRO A 42 -8.30 -3.09 -2.43
CA PRO A 42 -8.37 -3.74 -1.13
C PRO A 42 -7.28 -4.79 -0.88
N ARG A 43 -6.95 -5.64 -1.86
CA ARG A 43 -5.91 -6.67 -1.69
C ARG A 43 -4.54 -6.05 -1.49
N TRP A 44 -4.21 -5.03 -2.28
CA TRP A 44 -2.98 -4.27 -2.11
C TRP A 44 -2.91 -3.62 -0.74
N ARG A 45 -4.01 -3.03 -0.26
CA ARG A 45 -4.08 -2.45 1.09
C ARG A 45 -3.81 -3.51 2.17
N THR A 46 -4.45 -4.68 2.09
CA THR A 46 -4.25 -5.78 3.06
C THR A 46 -2.78 -6.23 3.13
N ILE A 47 -2.11 -6.40 1.98
CA ILE A 47 -0.68 -6.73 1.96
C ILE A 47 0.14 -5.60 2.59
N GLY A 48 -0.17 -4.34 2.22
CA GLY A 48 0.52 -3.16 2.74
C GLY A 48 0.44 -3.02 4.25
N ASP A 49 -0.76 -3.20 4.83
CA ASP A 49 -0.98 -3.15 6.28
C ASP A 49 -0.15 -4.21 7.01
N LYS A 50 -0.13 -5.44 6.45
CA LYS A 50 0.66 -6.53 7.00
C LYS A 50 2.17 -6.24 6.90
N ALA A 51 2.62 -5.68 5.78
CA ALA A 51 4.01 -5.29 5.56
C ALA A 51 4.48 -4.20 6.53
N ILE A 52 3.64 -3.18 6.83
CA ILE A 52 3.91 -2.18 7.88
C ILE A 52 4.15 -2.88 9.22
N GLY A 53 3.28 -3.81 9.60
CA GLY A 53 3.41 -4.57 10.86
C GLY A 53 4.71 -5.39 10.96
N ARG A 54 5.36 -5.67 9.82
CA ARG A 54 6.66 -6.36 9.74
C ARG A 54 7.84 -5.43 9.49
N TRP A 55 7.64 -4.11 9.61
CA TRP A 55 8.66 -3.10 9.30
C TRP A 55 9.19 -3.15 7.85
N ASN A 56 8.47 -3.82 6.94
CA ASN A 56 8.81 -3.84 5.52
C ASN A 56 8.22 -2.62 4.82
N LEU A 57 8.81 -1.45 5.07
CA LEU A 57 8.29 -0.16 4.58
C LEU A 57 8.35 -0.04 3.05
N SER A 58 9.33 -0.68 2.40
CA SER A 58 9.45 -0.67 0.94
C SER A 58 8.27 -1.39 0.29
N LEU A 59 7.94 -2.59 0.78
CA LEU A 59 6.79 -3.35 0.28
C LEU A 59 5.47 -2.66 0.60
N ALA A 60 5.35 -2.13 1.82
CA ALA A 60 4.18 -1.36 2.24
C ALA A 60 3.93 -0.19 1.28
N GLN A 61 4.96 0.61 0.99
CA GLN A 61 4.84 1.73 0.09
C GLN A 61 4.39 1.31 -1.32
N GLU A 62 5.00 0.27 -1.91
CA GLU A 62 4.57 -0.24 -3.22
C GLU A 62 3.08 -0.67 -3.21
N CYS A 63 2.69 -1.38 -2.15
CA CYS A 63 1.32 -1.83 -1.98
C CYS A 63 0.33 -0.65 -1.84
N PHE A 64 0.65 0.37 -1.04
CA PHE A 64 -0.22 1.54 -0.90
C PHE A 64 -0.26 2.43 -2.15
N GLU A 65 0.81 2.45 -2.96
CA GLU A 65 0.81 3.07 -4.29
C GLU A 65 -0.19 2.37 -5.23
N LYS A 66 -0.15 1.04 -5.28
CA LYS A 66 -1.10 0.24 -6.06
C LYS A 66 -2.54 0.32 -5.53
N ALA A 67 -2.70 0.43 -4.21
CA ALA A 67 -3.99 0.66 -3.54
C ALA A 67 -4.49 2.10 -3.65
N LYS A 68 -3.68 3.01 -4.21
CA LYS A 68 -3.95 4.46 -4.33
C LYS A 68 -4.26 5.14 -2.99
N ASP A 69 -3.70 4.62 -1.90
CA ASP A 69 -3.93 5.08 -0.53
C ASP A 69 -3.03 6.27 -0.17
N LEU A 70 -3.42 7.45 -0.64
CA LEU A 70 -2.62 8.66 -0.46
C LEU A 70 -2.49 9.09 1.00
N ASN A 71 -3.45 8.74 1.87
CA ASN A 71 -3.38 9.03 3.31
C ASN A 71 -2.23 8.27 3.96
N THR A 72 -2.14 6.97 3.68
CA THR A 72 -1.08 6.13 4.25
C THR A 72 0.28 6.49 3.66
N LEU A 73 0.35 6.78 2.36
CA LEU A 73 1.57 7.25 1.71
C LEU A 73 2.04 8.61 2.26
N LEU A 74 1.12 9.54 2.56
CA LEU A 74 1.45 10.79 3.25
C LEU A 74 2.07 10.50 4.62
N LEU A 75 1.45 9.64 5.42
CA LEU A 75 1.95 9.29 6.75
C LEU A 75 3.36 8.65 6.67
N LEU A 76 3.57 7.72 5.73
CA LEU A 76 4.87 7.12 5.49
C LEU A 76 5.91 8.18 5.07
N GLY A 77 5.55 9.06 4.14
CA GLY A 77 6.42 10.14 3.67
C GLY A 77 6.82 11.12 4.77
N ILE A 78 5.88 11.54 5.62
CA ILE A 78 6.17 12.40 6.78
C ILE A 78 7.10 11.68 7.76
N SER A 79 6.76 10.42 8.11
CA SER A 79 7.49 9.66 9.12
C SER A 79 8.92 9.34 8.70
N ALA A 80 9.14 9.06 7.41
CA ALA A 80 10.46 8.79 6.85
C ALA A 80 11.22 10.05 6.43
N GLY A 81 10.57 11.22 6.38
CA GLY A 81 11.14 12.43 5.79
C GLY A 81 11.39 12.31 4.28
N ASP A 82 10.66 11.42 3.58
CA ASP A 82 10.84 11.17 2.15
C ASP A 82 10.20 12.28 1.32
N ARG A 83 11.04 13.25 0.92
CA ARG A 83 10.62 14.39 0.10
C ARG A 83 10.13 13.97 -1.29
N THR A 84 10.64 12.88 -1.86
CA THR A 84 10.24 12.42 -3.19
C THR A 84 8.83 11.84 -3.15
N LEU A 85 8.57 10.97 -2.16
CA LEU A 85 7.24 10.42 -1.92
C LEU A 85 6.24 11.53 -1.63
N LEU A 86 6.57 12.47 -0.74
CA LEU A 86 5.70 13.60 -0.41
C LEU A 86 5.37 14.46 -1.63
N SER A 87 6.34 14.74 -2.50
CA SER A 87 6.08 15.51 -3.73
C SER A 87 5.12 14.77 -4.65
N ARG A 88 5.28 13.45 -4.81
CA ARG A 88 4.37 12.63 -5.63
C ARG A 88 2.97 12.56 -5.03
N VAL A 89 2.86 12.36 -3.71
CA VAL A 89 1.57 12.35 -3.00
C VAL A 89 0.87 13.71 -3.13
N ALA A 90 1.60 14.81 -3.00
CA ALA A 90 1.05 16.15 -3.14
C ALA A 90 0.45 16.39 -4.53
N THR A 91 1.18 16.04 -5.59
CA THR A 91 0.69 16.13 -6.98
C THR A 91 -0.54 15.26 -7.22
N GLN A 92 -0.49 13.98 -6.84
CA GLN A 92 -1.63 13.07 -7.02
C GLN A 92 -2.86 13.50 -6.21
N ALA A 93 -2.66 14.02 -5.00
CA ALA A 93 -3.74 14.52 -4.17
C ALA A 93 -4.39 15.76 -4.80
N LEU A 94 -3.59 16.68 -5.35
CA LEU A 94 -4.09 17.87 -6.03
C LEU A 94 -4.91 17.50 -7.27
N GLU A 95 -4.41 16.58 -8.10
CA GLU A 95 -5.13 16.06 -9.28
C GLU A 95 -6.48 15.43 -8.92
N ARG A 96 -6.59 14.82 -7.73
CA ARG A 96 -7.82 14.25 -7.19
C ARG A 96 -8.69 15.26 -6.43
N GLY A 97 -8.30 16.53 -6.35
CA GLY A 97 -9.00 17.55 -5.55
C GLY A 97 -8.95 17.32 -4.03
N SER A 98 -8.04 16.46 -3.56
CA SER A 98 -7.88 16.09 -2.15
C SER A 98 -6.96 17.07 -1.43
N THR A 99 -7.43 18.31 -1.24
CA THR A 99 -6.65 19.40 -0.60
C THR A 99 -6.19 19.05 0.82
N ASN A 100 -6.98 18.26 1.54
CA ASN A 100 -6.63 17.75 2.88
C ASN A 100 -5.38 16.84 2.90
N ILE A 101 -4.93 16.33 1.76
CA ILE A 101 -3.70 15.55 1.62
C ILE A 101 -2.63 16.38 0.91
N ALA A 102 -3.00 17.12 -0.13
CA ALA A 102 -2.08 17.95 -0.89
C ALA A 102 -1.44 19.03 -0.01
N PHE A 103 -2.23 19.76 0.78
CA PHE A 103 -1.73 20.84 1.63
C PHE A 103 -0.73 20.36 2.68
N PRO A 104 -1.00 19.33 3.51
CA PRO A 104 -0.01 18.82 4.45
C PRO A 104 1.27 18.30 3.78
N SER A 105 1.14 17.69 2.59
CA SER A 105 2.30 17.22 1.82
C SER A 105 3.21 18.39 1.42
N TRP A 106 2.64 19.46 0.85
CA TRP A 106 3.38 20.66 0.46
C TRP A 106 3.93 21.42 1.67
N LEU A 107 3.17 21.51 2.76
CA LEU A 107 3.60 22.09 4.02
C LEU A 107 4.86 21.38 4.55
N GLN A 108 4.86 20.04 4.55
CA GLN A 108 6.02 19.25 4.99
C GLN A 108 7.24 19.44 4.09
N LEU A 109 7.03 19.70 2.80
CA LEU A 109 8.09 20.02 1.85
C LEU A 109 8.64 21.45 1.98
N GLY A 110 7.87 22.35 2.58
CA GLY A 110 8.14 23.78 2.64
C GLY A 110 7.73 24.55 1.38
N GLU A 111 6.92 23.96 0.50
CA GLU A 111 6.52 24.53 -0.80
C GLU A 111 5.11 25.11 -0.76
N LEU A 112 4.91 26.16 0.05
CA LEU A 112 3.60 26.78 0.25
C LEU A 112 3.08 27.59 -0.94
N THR A 113 3.91 27.84 -1.95
CA THR A 113 3.53 28.59 -3.17
C THR A 113 2.69 27.77 -4.15
N ARG A 114 2.54 26.46 -3.92
CA ARG A 114 1.78 25.53 -4.78
C ARG A 114 0.36 25.24 -4.26
N ILE A 115 -0.09 25.97 -3.25
CA ILE A 115 -1.40 25.82 -2.60
C ILE A 115 -2.41 26.78 -3.25
#